data_AF-A0A9X3XA35-F1
#
_entry.id   AF-A0A9X3XA35-F1
#
_cell.length_a   1.000
_cell.length_b   1.000
_cell.length_c   1.000
_cell.angle_alpha   90.00
_cell.angle_beta   90.00
_cell.angle_gamma   90.00
#
_symmetry.space_group_name_H-M   'P 1'
#
loop_
_entity.id
_entity.type
_entity.pdbx_description
1 polymer ?
#
loop_
_entity_poly.entity_id
_entity_poly.type
_entity_poly.pdbx_seq_one_letter_code
_entity_poly.pdbx_strand_id
1 'polypeptide(L)'
;MNRPLDNRKDFFDVLAQTQIEAEARFQGAPRSVTYESIARQLAAMQSMTANDRTPTEDERESITIGLLAVRELEPAPDPDLADFIERLHELNGYFTAWPPN
;
A
#
# COMPACT_ATOMS: atom_id res chain seq x y z
N MET A 1 11.78 12.82 -0.74
CA MET A 1 12.46 11.52 -0.79
C MET A 1 12.18 10.87 0.54
N ASN A 2 11.12 10.04 0.59
CA ASN A 2 10.85 9.26 1.79
C ASN A 2 11.97 8.25 1.97
N ARG A 3 12.32 8.01 3.22
CA ARG A 3 13.28 6.97 3.58
C ARG A 3 12.59 5.63 3.33
N PRO A 4 13.27 4.62 2.74
CA PRO A 4 12.69 3.30 2.58
C PRO A 4 12.12 2.80 3.91
N LEU A 5 11.07 1.98 3.85
CA LEU A 5 10.53 1.32 5.03
C LEU A 5 11.56 0.31 5.55
N ASP A 6 12.13 0.60 6.72
CA ASP A 6 13.24 -0.17 7.29
C ASP A 6 12.78 -1.11 8.42
N ASN A 7 11.60 -0.88 8.98
CA ASN A 7 11.13 -1.57 10.17
C ASN A 7 9.60 -1.69 10.22
N ARG A 8 9.11 -2.63 11.05
CA ARG A 8 7.68 -2.94 11.17
C ARG A 8 6.85 -1.77 11.67
N LYS A 9 7.40 -0.94 12.56
CA LYS A 9 6.68 0.22 13.09
C LYS A 9 6.38 1.22 11.98
N ASP A 10 7.40 1.61 11.22
CA ASP A 10 7.24 2.55 10.13
C ASP A 10 6.31 1.99 9.04
N PHE A 11 6.40 0.68 8.77
CA PHE A 11 5.46 0.00 7.87
C PHE A 11 4.00 0.19 8.32
N PHE A 12 3.69 -0.04 9.60
CA PHE A 12 2.33 0.11 10.10
C PHE A 12 1.85 1.56 10.13
N ASP A 13 2.73 2.50 10.48
CA ASP A 13 2.40 3.93 10.48
C ASP A 13 2.08 4.42 9.04
N VAL A 14 2.90 4.02 8.06
CA VAL A 14 2.68 4.35 6.65
C VAL A 14 1.47 3.62 6.07
N LEU A 15 1.24 2.36 6.45
CA LEU A 15 0.06 1.60 6.01
C LEU A 15 -1.23 2.29 6.46
N ALA A 16 -1.31 2.67 7.75
CA ALA A 16 -2.49 3.34 8.30
C ALA A 16 -2.75 4.70 7.61
N GLN A 17 -1.70 5.51 7.43
CA GLN A 17 -1.83 6.80 6.74
C GLN A 17 -2.27 6.63 5.28
N THR A 18 -1.69 5.67 4.57
CA THR A 18 -1.97 5.41 3.15
C THR A 18 -3.38 4.85 2.96
N GLN A 19 -3.89 4.06 3.90
CA GLN A 19 -5.27 3.54 3.86
C GLN A 19 -6.31 4.66 4.00
N ILE A 20 -6.12 5.60 4.93
CA ILE A 20 -7.00 6.77 5.09
C ILE A 20 -7.05 7.58 3.78
N GLU A 21 -5.88 7.75 3.18
CA GLU A 21 -5.74 8.52 1.94
C GLU A 21 -6.33 7.81 0.72
N ALA A 22 -6.20 6.48 0.63
CA ALA A 22 -6.82 5.66 -0.41
C ALA A 22 -8.35 5.73 -0.33
N GLU A 23 -8.90 5.67 0.88
CA GLU A 23 -10.34 5.84 1.12
C GLU A 23 -10.80 7.25 0.71
N ALA A 24 -10.06 8.30 1.09
CA ALA A 24 -10.38 9.67 0.68
C ALA A 24 -10.37 9.84 -0.85
N ARG A 25 -9.41 9.23 -1.55
CA ARG A 25 -9.35 9.22 -3.03
C ARG A 25 -10.51 8.45 -3.64
N PHE A 26 -10.91 7.32 -3.04
CA PHE A 26 -12.09 6.57 -3.50
C PHE A 26 -13.39 7.36 -3.30
N GLN A 27 -13.54 8.08 -2.17
CA GLN A 27 -14.69 8.97 -1.94
C GLN A 27 -14.69 10.19 -2.88
N GLY A 28 -13.51 10.68 -3.27
CA GLY A 28 -13.35 11.76 -4.26
C GLY A 28 -13.59 11.33 -5.71
N ALA A 29 -13.43 10.03 -6.00
CA ALA A 29 -13.73 9.41 -7.29
C ALA A 29 -14.55 8.13 -7.11
N PRO A 30 -15.82 8.24 -6.67
CA PRO A 30 -16.67 7.08 -6.44
C PRO A 30 -16.82 6.28 -7.75
N ARG A 31 -16.66 4.95 -7.67
CA ARG A 31 -16.59 4.01 -8.82
C ARG A 31 -15.23 3.88 -9.50
N SER A 32 -14.17 4.50 -8.98
CA SER A 32 -12.80 4.15 -9.37
C SER A 32 -12.47 2.73 -8.89
N VAL A 33 -12.45 1.78 -9.82
CA VAL A 33 -12.06 0.39 -9.55
C VAL A 33 -10.62 0.29 -9.05
N THR A 34 -9.76 1.23 -9.46
CA THR A 34 -8.36 1.32 -9.06
C THR A 34 -8.25 1.70 -7.58
N TYR A 35 -8.91 2.78 -7.15
CA TYR A 35 -8.85 3.20 -5.75
C TYR A 35 -9.57 2.22 -4.82
N GLU A 36 -10.66 1.60 -5.27
CA GLU A 36 -11.31 0.51 -4.54
C GLU A 36 -10.35 -0.68 -4.35
N SER A 37 -9.65 -1.10 -5.41
CA SER A 37 -8.69 -2.21 -5.34
C SER A 37 -7.53 -1.90 -4.41
N ILE A 38 -6.97 -0.69 -4.49
CA ILE A 38 -5.90 -0.20 -3.60
C ILE A 38 -6.36 -0.22 -2.14
N ALA A 39 -7.53 0.36 -1.83
CA ALA A 39 -8.06 0.37 -0.46
C ALA A 39 -8.26 -1.06 0.09
N ARG A 40 -8.79 -1.98 -0.72
CA ARG A 40 -8.95 -3.39 -0.34
C ARG A 40 -7.62 -4.07 -0.05
N GLN A 41 -6.59 -3.84 -0.86
CA GLN A 41 -5.28 -4.46 -0.67
C GLN A 41 -4.55 -3.91 0.55
N LEU A 42 -4.67 -2.61 0.84
CA LEU A 42 -4.13 -2.02 2.09
C LEU A 42 -4.83 -2.61 3.32
N ALA A 43 -6.15 -2.77 3.28
CA ALA A 43 -6.89 -3.45 4.35
C ALA A 43 -6.49 -4.93 4.48
N ALA A 44 -6.22 -5.61 3.37
CA ALA A 44 -5.73 -6.99 3.37
C ALA A 44 -4.35 -7.10 4.03
N MET A 45 -3.39 -6.22 3.68
CA MET A 45 -2.08 -6.16 4.35
C MET A 45 -2.26 -6.04 5.87
N GLN A 46 -3.11 -5.11 6.33
CA GLN A 46 -3.36 -4.90 7.75
C GLN A 46 -3.92 -6.16 8.44
N SER A 47 -4.93 -6.79 7.83
CA SER A 47 -5.52 -8.05 8.32
C SER A 47 -4.51 -9.20 8.35
N MET A 48 -3.66 -9.30 7.32
CA MET A 48 -2.67 -10.36 7.22
C MET A 48 -1.54 -10.24 8.25
N THR A 49 -1.34 -9.05 8.79
CA THR A 49 -0.31 -8.74 9.80
C THR A 49 -0.88 -8.53 11.21
N ALA A 50 -2.19 -8.69 11.40
CA ALA A 50 -2.84 -8.43 12.67
C ALA A 50 -2.27 -9.31 13.80
N ASN A 51 -2.20 -8.74 15.01
CA ASN A 51 -1.65 -9.40 16.19
C ASN A 51 -0.21 -9.90 16.00
N ASP A 52 0.63 -9.07 15.35
CA ASP A 52 2.04 -9.34 15.06
C ASP A 52 2.30 -10.60 14.21
N ARG A 53 1.26 -11.08 13.51
CA ARG A 53 1.37 -12.22 12.62
C ARG A 53 2.31 -11.91 11.45
N THR A 54 3.07 -12.92 11.06
CA THR A 54 3.80 -12.92 9.78
C THR A 54 2.87 -13.41 8.66
N PRO A 55 2.68 -12.64 7.58
CA PRO A 55 1.92 -13.08 6.42
C PRO A 55 2.63 -14.25 5.74
N THR A 56 1.86 -15.17 5.16
CA THR A 56 2.40 -16.29 4.37
C THR A 56 2.97 -15.80 3.05
N GLU A 57 3.69 -16.66 2.33
CA GLU A 57 4.13 -16.37 0.96
C GLU A 57 2.94 -16.10 0.03
N ASP A 58 1.95 -16.98 0.01
CA ASP A 58 0.72 -16.80 -0.79
C ASP A 58 -0.02 -15.49 -0.49
N GLU A 59 -0.08 -15.09 0.79
CA GLU A 59 -0.69 -13.82 1.20
C GLU A 59 0.11 -12.62 0.66
N ARG A 60 1.44 -12.70 0.70
CA ARG A 60 2.33 -11.68 0.12
C ARG A 60 2.18 -11.59 -1.40
N GLU A 61 2.10 -12.72 -2.09
CA GLU A 61 1.92 -12.78 -3.55
C GLU A 61 0.53 -12.30 -4.00
N SER A 62 -0.48 -12.39 -3.12
CA SER A 62 -1.83 -11.90 -3.42
C SER A 62 -1.92 -10.38 -3.53
N ILE A 63 -0.93 -9.65 -2.98
CA ILE A 63 -0.88 -8.21 -3.03
C ILE A 63 -0.13 -7.75 -4.28
N THR A 64 -0.82 -6.96 -5.09
CA THR A 64 -0.39 -6.49 -6.42
C THR A 64 -0.39 -4.96 -6.53
N ILE A 65 -0.38 -4.27 -5.39
CA ILE A 65 -0.61 -2.83 -5.29
C ILE A 65 0.47 -2.02 -6.02
N GLY A 66 1.73 -2.48 -6.00
CA GLY A 66 2.81 -1.87 -6.77
C GLY A 66 2.57 -1.96 -8.28
N LEU A 67 2.10 -3.10 -8.79
CA LEU A 67 1.77 -3.27 -10.21
C LEU A 67 0.58 -2.40 -10.63
N LEU A 68 -0.44 -2.28 -9.77
CA LEU A 68 -1.58 -1.40 -10.00
C LEU A 68 -1.16 0.07 -10.05
N ALA A 69 -0.27 0.50 -9.16
CA ALA A 69 0.24 1.88 -9.15
C ALA A 69 0.92 2.23 -10.48
N VAL A 70 1.82 1.37 -10.97
CA VAL A 70 2.49 1.57 -12.27
C VAL A 70 1.50 1.65 -13.43
N ARG A 71 0.49 0.78 -13.46
CA ARG A 71 -0.41 0.66 -14.62
C ARG A 71 -1.46 1.75 -14.68
N GLU A 72 -1.98 2.15 -13.53
CA GLU A 72 -3.22 2.92 -13.45
C GLU A 72 -3.02 4.35 -12.94
N LEU A 73 -1.94 4.60 -12.18
CA LEU A 73 -1.71 5.89 -11.53
C LEU A 73 -0.46 6.61 -12.06
N GLU A 74 0.45 5.89 -12.71
CA GLU A 74 1.64 6.47 -13.33
C GLU A 74 1.42 6.80 -14.82
N PRO A 75 1.98 7.92 -15.31
CA PRO A 75 2.72 8.93 -14.56
C PRO A 75 1.79 9.80 -13.68
N ALA A 76 2.30 10.17 -12.50
CA ALA A 76 1.56 11.06 -11.59
C ALA A 76 1.42 12.46 -12.22
N PRO A 77 0.20 13.04 -12.27
CA PRO A 77 -0.02 14.38 -12.82
C PRO A 77 0.35 15.50 -11.84
N ASP A 78 0.48 15.20 -10.55
CA ASP A 78 0.78 16.15 -9.50
C ASP A 78 1.63 15.52 -8.37
N PRO A 79 2.28 16.34 -7.52
CA PRO A 79 3.12 15.85 -6.43
C PRO A 79 2.36 15.03 -5.38
N ASP A 80 1.10 15.35 -5.10
CA ASP A 80 0.31 14.66 -4.08
C ASP A 80 0.02 13.20 -4.52
N LEU A 81 -0.25 12.97 -5.81
CA LEU A 81 -0.37 11.62 -6.35
C LEU A 81 0.99 10.91 -6.43
N ALA A 82 2.07 11.62 -6.72
CA ALA A 82 3.41 11.04 -6.74
C ALA A 82 3.81 10.50 -5.34
N ASP A 83 3.59 11.28 -4.30
CA ASP A 83 3.88 10.88 -2.91
C ASP A 83 2.98 9.72 -2.44
N PHE A 84 1.75 9.64 -2.94
CA PHE A 84 0.87 8.50 -2.71
C PHE A 84 1.40 7.23 -3.40
N ILE A 85 1.77 7.32 -4.67
CA ILE A 85 2.34 6.20 -5.44
C ILE A 85 3.64 5.70 -4.81
N GLU A 86 4.53 6.59 -4.37
CA GLU A 86 5.79 6.22 -3.70
C GLU A 86 5.50 5.36 -2.46
N ARG A 87 4.53 5.76 -1.62
CA ARG A 87 4.10 4.95 -0.46
C ARG A 87 3.52 3.60 -0.84
N LEU A 88 2.75 3.51 -1.93
CA LEU A 88 2.24 2.21 -2.41
C LEU A 88 3.38 1.26 -2.78
N HIS A 89 4.42 1.77 -3.44
CA HIS A 89 5.61 1.00 -3.81
C HIS A 89 6.41 0.56 -2.58
N GLU A 90 6.63 1.46 -1.64
CA GLU A 90 7.34 1.17 -0.39
C GLU A 90 6.61 0.08 0.42
N LEU A 91 5.28 0.23 0.60
CA LEU A 91 4.45 -0.76 1.28
C LEU A 91 4.49 -2.12 0.56
N ASN A 92 4.38 -2.12 -0.77
CA ASN A 92 4.48 -3.34 -1.56
C ASN A 92 5.84 -4.02 -1.37
N GLY A 93 6.93 -3.27 -1.52
CA GLY A 93 8.29 -3.78 -1.39
C GLY A 93 8.56 -4.37 -0.01
N TYR A 94 8.17 -3.65 1.05
CA TYR A 94 8.33 -4.14 2.42
C TYR A 94 7.47 -5.39 2.68
N PHE A 95 6.20 -5.37 2.25
CA PHE A 95 5.28 -6.50 2.44
C PHE A 95 5.75 -7.75 1.70
N THR A 96 6.24 -7.61 0.46
CA THR A 96 6.81 -8.72 -0.31
C THR A 96 8.06 -9.27 0.37
N ALA A 97 8.99 -8.43 0.82
CA ALA A 97 10.23 -8.87 1.45
C ALA A 97 10.01 -9.48 2.84
N TRP A 98 9.00 -8.98 3.58
CA TRP A 98 8.66 -9.27 4.97
C TRP A 98 9.84 -9.81 5.83
N PRO A 99 10.69 -8.93 6.37
CA PRO A 99 11.92 -9.36 7.02
C PRO A 99 11.65 -10.23 8.27
N PRO A 100 12.51 -11.22 8.54
CA PRO A 100 12.48 -11.95 9.79
C PRO A 100 12.74 -10.99 10.96
N ASN A 101 12.05 -11.23 12.09
CA ASN A 101 12.20 -10.45 13.32
C ASN A 101 13.64 -10.44 13.86
#